data_AF-A0A4R7DD30-F1
#
_entry.id   AF-A0A4R7DD30-F1
#
_cell.length_a   1.000
_cell.length_b   1.000
_cell.length_c   1.000
_cell.angle_alpha   90.00
_cell.angle_beta   90.00
_cell.angle_gamma   90.00
#
_symmetry.space_group_name_H-M   'P 1'
#
loop_
_entity.id
_entity.type
_entity.pdbx_description
1 polymer ?
#
loop_
_entity_poly.entity_id
_entity_poly.type
_entity_poly.pdbx_seq_one_letter_code
_entity_poly.pdbx_strand_id
1 'polypeptide(L)'
;MKHFLLFICCILLSSCAQEKQNLNFLEVALSSDDSRIKRVMDSIEDYQVQIRYTQIDRRNDSVVFTDYDFQVNDSMYFYPASTVKFPTAVLALEKLNQIDSLSIKTKYYIEGDTIESTVAKDVSDIFAISDNLANNRLVEFLGFEAINQNLKKKGISPIRLSHRLGYHSDDLRTKPLIIYLNDSTTGITKSLLNKTPKKLELLEIEKGIGFYEDDELIEDPFDFSQKNYYPISSQHNLLKRVVFPENFDSSERFDINTEQRTHLLKAMHTVPQKVGYDPATYYDGYCKFFMYGDTKKDIPEHIKIYNKVGFAYGTLTDCAYIKDTEKSIDFLLTATILANKDGIFNDDAYEYDEIGIPFLAQLGREIYLQEVIRKQQ
;
A
#
# COMPACT_ATOMS: atom_id res chain seq x y z
N MET A 1 -50.37 60.21 35.60
CA MET A 1 -49.86 59.59 34.35
C MET A 1 -48.39 59.91 34.19
N LYS A 2 -47.52 58.91 34.32
CA LYS A 2 -46.32 58.64 33.50
C LYS A 2 -45.39 57.74 34.30
N HIS A 3 -45.46 56.45 33.94
CA HIS A 3 -44.46 55.44 34.25
C HIS A 3 -43.09 55.89 33.72
N PHE A 4 -42.02 55.64 34.47
CA PHE A 4 -40.71 55.49 33.85
C PHE A 4 -40.05 54.22 34.36
N LEU A 5 -39.70 53.40 33.39
CA LEU A 5 -39.30 52.01 33.45
C LEU A 5 -37.87 51.89 34.01
N LEU A 6 -37.69 50.95 34.94
CA LEU A 6 -36.39 50.49 35.41
C LEU A 6 -35.80 49.56 34.33
N PHE A 7 -34.80 50.02 33.58
CA PHE A 7 -34.09 49.19 32.59
C PHE A 7 -32.91 48.50 33.28
N ILE A 8 -33.13 47.27 33.75
CA ILE A 8 -32.06 46.39 34.26
C ILE A 8 -31.36 45.79 33.03
N CYS A 9 -30.16 46.27 32.74
CA CYS A 9 -29.29 45.70 31.72
C CYS A 9 -28.56 44.48 32.32
N CYS A 10 -29.14 43.29 32.19
CA CYS A 10 -28.44 42.03 32.43
C CYS A 10 -27.52 41.75 31.24
N ILE A 11 -26.23 42.09 31.37
CA ILE A 11 -25.19 41.66 30.45
C ILE A 11 -24.95 40.17 30.71
N LEU A 12 -25.53 39.32 29.85
CA LEU A 12 -25.23 37.91 29.76
C LEU A 12 -23.78 37.76 29.25
N LEU A 13 -22.86 37.44 30.16
CA LEU A 13 -21.54 36.93 29.80
C LEU A 13 -21.70 35.51 29.26
N SER A 14 -22.04 35.40 27.99
CA SER A 14 -21.94 34.16 27.23
C SER A 14 -20.46 33.85 27.05
N SER A 15 -19.89 33.10 27.99
CA SER A 15 -18.62 32.42 27.78
C SER A 15 -18.81 31.45 26.62
N CYS A 16 -18.30 31.79 25.43
CA CYS A 16 -18.05 30.82 24.38
C CYS A 16 -16.99 29.84 24.92
N ALA A 17 -17.42 28.83 25.65
CA ALA A 17 -16.67 27.60 25.73
C ALA A 17 -16.69 27.03 24.31
N GLN A 18 -15.60 27.27 23.56
CA GLN A 18 -15.35 26.55 22.33
C GLN A 18 -15.42 25.08 22.70
N GLU A 19 -16.45 24.38 22.20
CA GLU A 19 -16.54 22.93 22.29
C GLU A 19 -15.18 22.42 21.82
N LYS A 20 -14.38 21.84 22.73
CA LYS A 20 -13.19 21.12 22.34
C LYS A 20 -13.72 19.99 21.47
N GLN A 21 -13.62 20.14 20.15
CA GLN A 21 -13.76 19.02 19.24
C GLN A 21 -12.76 17.98 19.73
N ASN A 22 -13.27 16.83 20.18
CA ASN A 22 -12.44 15.68 20.47
C ASN A 22 -11.98 15.12 19.13
N LEU A 23 -10.98 15.77 18.55
CA LEU A 23 -10.37 15.33 17.31
C LEU A 23 -9.82 13.92 17.50
N ASN A 24 -10.04 13.06 16.51
CA ASN A 24 -9.43 11.74 16.49
C ASN A 24 -7.94 11.82 16.04
N PHE A 25 -7.23 10.69 16.10
CA PHE A 25 -5.80 10.60 15.77
C PHE A 25 -5.44 11.16 14.39
N LEU A 26 -6.27 10.86 13.37
CA LEU A 26 -6.04 11.35 12.00
C LEU A 26 -6.30 12.85 11.92
N GLU A 27 -7.38 13.35 12.51
CA GLU A 27 -7.71 14.78 12.49
C GLU A 27 -6.62 15.61 13.17
N VAL A 28 -6.06 15.13 14.29
CA VAL A 28 -4.91 15.77 14.93
C VAL A 28 -3.69 15.78 14.00
N ALA A 29 -3.35 14.65 13.38
CA ALA A 29 -2.20 14.58 12.48
C ALA A 29 -2.35 15.51 11.26
N LEU A 30 -3.55 15.57 10.68
CA LEU A 30 -3.85 16.38 9.51
C LEU A 30 -4.03 17.87 9.84
N SER A 31 -4.23 18.22 11.12
CA SER A 31 -4.24 19.61 11.58
C SER A 31 -2.84 20.19 11.87
N SER A 32 -1.78 19.40 11.67
CA SER A 32 -0.39 19.84 11.94
C SER A 32 -0.03 21.12 11.17
N ASP A 33 0.71 22.01 11.84
CA ASP A 33 1.27 23.21 11.24
C ASP A 33 2.54 22.93 10.39
N ASP A 34 3.00 21.68 10.31
CA ASP A 34 4.10 21.31 9.42
C ASP A 34 3.71 21.61 7.97
N SER A 35 4.58 22.37 7.27
CA SER A 35 4.30 22.83 5.91
C SER A 35 4.04 21.69 4.92
N ARG A 36 4.57 20.48 5.16
CA ARG A 36 4.34 19.31 4.30
C ARG A 36 2.92 18.79 4.42
N ILE A 37 2.31 18.88 5.60
CA ILE A 37 0.89 18.55 5.82
C ILE A 37 0.02 19.69 5.29
N LYS A 38 0.27 20.93 5.74
CA LYS A 38 -0.53 22.10 5.34
C LYS A 38 -0.64 22.26 3.83
N ARG A 39 0.46 22.10 3.09
CA ARG A 39 0.48 22.22 1.63
C ARG A 39 -0.57 21.34 0.93
N VAL A 40 -0.77 20.12 1.43
CA VAL A 40 -1.76 19.18 0.89
C VAL A 40 -3.15 19.48 1.45
N MET A 41 -3.26 19.73 2.75
CA MET A 41 -4.55 19.93 3.41
C MET A 41 -5.24 21.24 3.02
N ASP A 42 -4.48 22.29 2.72
CA ASP A 42 -5.00 23.59 2.25
C ASP A 42 -5.57 23.51 0.82
N SER A 43 -5.21 22.47 0.05
CA SER A 43 -5.62 22.21 -1.34
C SER A 43 -6.11 20.77 -1.51
N ILE A 44 -6.81 20.23 -0.52
CA ILE A 44 -7.11 18.79 -0.41
C ILE A 44 -7.85 18.20 -1.62
N GLU A 45 -8.66 19.00 -2.30
CA GLU A 45 -9.44 18.62 -3.48
C GLU A 45 -8.54 18.27 -4.68
N ASP A 46 -7.34 18.84 -4.76
CA ASP A 46 -6.38 18.61 -5.85
C ASP A 46 -5.60 17.29 -5.69
N TYR A 47 -5.61 16.71 -4.48
CA TYR A 47 -4.69 15.62 -4.10
C TYR A 47 -5.35 14.25 -3.91
N GLN A 48 -6.69 14.17 -3.97
CA GLN A 48 -7.47 12.91 -3.86
C GLN A 48 -7.00 12.00 -2.71
N VAL A 49 -6.69 12.61 -1.55
CA VAL A 49 -6.09 11.92 -0.42
C VAL A 49 -7.09 10.98 0.22
N GLN A 50 -6.69 9.73 0.46
CA GLN A 50 -7.43 8.81 1.33
C GLN A 50 -6.48 8.21 2.35
N ILE A 51 -6.91 8.13 3.61
CA ILE A 51 -6.07 7.64 4.72
C ILE A 51 -6.89 6.74 5.62
N ARG A 52 -6.34 5.58 5.96
CA ARG A 52 -6.81 4.70 7.02
C ARG A 52 -5.71 4.48 8.03
N TYR A 53 -5.99 4.80 9.29
CA TYR A 53 -5.13 4.48 10.42
C TYR A 53 -5.83 3.45 11.31
N THR A 54 -5.09 2.44 11.74
CA THR A 54 -5.56 1.50 12.77
C THR A 54 -4.70 1.65 14.00
N GLN A 55 -5.34 2.07 15.08
CA GLN A 55 -4.80 1.96 16.42
C GLN A 55 -4.82 0.50 16.86
N ILE A 56 -3.70 0.04 17.42
CA ILE A 56 -3.56 -1.32 17.94
C ILE A 56 -3.54 -1.27 19.47
N ASP A 57 -4.45 -2.04 20.08
CA ASP A 57 -4.53 -2.22 21.52
C ASP A 57 -4.30 -3.69 21.87
N ARG A 58 -3.23 -3.94 22.63
CA ARG A 58 -2.87 -5.30 23.09
C ARG A 58 -3.45 -5.52 24.49
N ARG A 59 -4.36 -6.48 24.62
CA ARG A 59 -5.01 -6.87 25.88
C ARG A 59 -4.69 -8.35 26.14
N ASN A 60 -3.70 -8.61 27.00
CA ASN A 60 -3.14 -9.94 27.19
C ASN A 60 -2.70 -10.54 25.83
N ASP A 61 -3.20 -11.72 25.48
CA ASP A 61 -2.92 -12.39 24.20
C ASP A 61 -3.80 -11.92 23.04
N SER A 62 -4.72 -10.97 23.28
CA SER A 62 -5.64 -10.46 22.26
C SER A 62 -5.18 -9.11 21.71
N VAL A 63 -5.34 -8.92 20.40
CA VAL A 63 -5.13 -7.64 19.72
C VAL A 63 -6.50 -7.08 19.31
N VAL A 64 -6.76 -5.83 19.64
CA VAL A 64 -7.98 -5.10 19.25
C VAL A 64 -7.59 -3.97 18.30
N PHE A 65 -8.35 -3.83 17.23
CA PHE A 65 -8.15 -2.79 16.22
C PHE A 65 -9.23 -1.71 16.37
N THR A 66 -8.82 -0.44 16.32
CA THR A 66 -9.72 0.69 16.16
C THR A 66 -9.32 1.46 14.91
N ASP A 67 -10.22 1.49 13.92
CA ASP A 67 -9.96 2.07 12.61
C ASP A 67 -10.49 3.50 12.55
N TYR A 68 -9.69 4.39 11.98
CA TYR A 68 -10.03 5.77 11.69
C TYR A 68 -9.79 6.02 10.21
N ASP A 69 -10.76 6.67 9.57
CA ASP A 69 -10.78 6.90 8.14
C ASP A 69 -10.83 8.41 7.84
N PHE A 70 -10.08 8.81 6.83
CA PHE A 70 -10.17 10.13 6.20
C PHE A 70 -10.38 9.94 4.70
N GLN A 71 -11.54 10.39 4.20
CA GLN A 71 -11.97 10.31 2.80
C GLN A 71 -11.91 8.91 2.15
N VAL A 72 -11.86 7.84 2.96
CA VAL A 72 -11.82 6.46 2.44
C VAL A 72 -13.12 6.14 1.72
N ASN A 73 -13.02 5.90 0.41
CA ASN A 73 -14.16 5.53 -0.41
C ASN A 73 -13.70 4.59 -1.53
N ASP A 74 -14.10 3.32 -1.42
CA ASP A 74 -13.73 2.29 -2.39
C ASP A 74 -14.25 2.60 -3.80
N SER A 75 -15.34 3.36 -3.93
CA SER A 75 -15.86 3.77 -5.24
C SER A 75 -15.05 4.88 -5.91
N MET A 76 -14.21 5.61 -5.18
CA MET A 76 -13.32 6.65 -5.73
C MET A 76 -12.02 6.00 -6.20
N TYR A 77 -11.84 5.92 -7.51
CA TYR A 77 -10.71 5.23 -8.10
C TYR A 77 -9.40 5.99 -7.92
N PHE A 78 -8.35 5.25 -7.59
CA PHE A 78 -6.95 5.63 -7.78
C PHE A 78 -6.19 4.45 -8.36
N TYR A 79 -5.10 4.71 -9.09
CA TYR A 79 -4.28 3.63 -9.64
C TYR A 79 -3.36 3.06 -8.55
N PRO A 80 -3.44 1.76 -8.21
CA PRO A 80 -2.72 1.20 -7.07
C PRO A 80 -1.22 0.98 -7.31
N ALA A 81 -0.75 1.16 -8.54
CA ALA A 81 0.65 0.96 -8.93
C ALA A 81 1.25 -0.34 -8.37
N SER A 82 2.45 -0.28 -7.79
CA SER A 82 3.17 -1.45 -7.27
C SER A 82 2.61 -2.06 -5.97
N THR A 83 1.57 -1.48 -5.35
CA THR A 83 0.98 -2.08 -4.14
C THR A 83 0.36 -3.45 -4.43
N VAL A 84 -0.06 -3.70 -5.67
CA VAL A 84 -0.59 -5.00 -6.14
C VAL A 84 0.42 -6.14 -6.07
N LYS A 85 1.72 -5.84 -5.92
CA LYS A 85 2.75 -6.88 -5.71
C LYS A 85 2.59 -7.58 -4.36
N PHE A 86 2.01 -6.91 -3.37
CA PHE A 86 1.80 -7.49 -2.04
C PHE A 86 0.86 -8.72 -2.08
N PRO A 87 -0.39 -8.64 -2.57
CA PRO A 87 -1.25 -9.82 -2.67
C PRO A 87 -0.62 -10.94 -3.52
N THR A 88 0.07 -10.59 -4.62
CA THR A 88 0.76 -11.57 -5.48
C THR A 88 1.81 -12.35 -4.71
N ALA A 89 2.66 -11.67 -3.93
CA ALA A 89 3.69 -12.31 -3.12
C ALA A 89 3.10 -13.27 -2.06
N VAL A 90 2.04 -12.85 -1.36
CA VAL A 90 1.38 -13.67 -0.33
C VAL A 90 0.76 -14.92 -0.95
N LEU A 91 0.03 -14.78 -2.06
CA LEU A 91 -0.63 -15.91 -2.71
C LEU A 91 0.35 -16.86 -3.40
N ALA A 92 1.50 -16.36 -3.87
CA ALA A 92 2.56 -17.22 -4.40
C ALA A 92 3.10 -18.16 -3.33
N LEU A 93 3.32 -17.65 -2.11
CA LEU A 93 3.71 -18.45 -0.95
C LEU A 93 2.62 -19.45 -0.56
N GLU A 94 1.35 -19.04 -0.56
CA GLU A 94 0.22 -19.94 -0.25
C GLU A 94 0.10 -21.06 -1.28
N LYS A 95 0.17 -20.75 -2.58
CA LYS A 95 0.18 -21.77 -3.65
C LYS A 95 1.36 -22.72 -3.51
N LEU A 96 2.53 -22.21 -3.15
CA LEU A 96 3.72 -23.02 -2.93
C LEU A 96 3.55 -23.97 -1.74
N ASN A 97 2.87 -23.54 -0.68
CA ASN A 97 2.57 -24.37 0.49
C ASN A 97 1.69 -25.59 0.16
N GLN A 98 0.95 -25.55 -0.96
CA GLN A 98 0.11 -26.63 -1.43
C GLN A 98 0.85 -27.66 -2.31
N ILE A 99 2.17 -27.50 -2.51
CA ILE A 99 2.98 -28.35 -3.38
C ILE A 99 4.15 -28.93 -2.58
N ASP A 100 3.98 -30.12 -2.03
CA ASP A 100 4.94 -30.79 -1.13
C ASP A 100 6.36 -30.92 -1.68
N SER A 101 6.52 -30.98 -3.01
CA SER A 101 7.83 -31.15 -3.66
C SER A 101 8.62 -29.84 -3.79
N LEU A 102 8.04 -28.69 -3.44
CA LEU A 102 8.63 -27.38 -3.64
C LEU A 102 8.82 -26.63 -2.32
N SER A 103 9.82 -25.75 -2.29
CA SER A 103 10.09 -24.84 -1.17
C SER A 103 10.32 -23.43 -1.68
N ILE A 104 10.37 -22.45 -0.77
CA ILE A 104 10.68 -21.06 -1.15
C ILE A 104 12.05 -20.90 -1.82
N LYS A 105 12.94 -21.89 -1.67
CA LYS A 105 14.30 -21.93 -2.24
C LYS A 105 14.36 -22.71 -3.54
N THR A 106 13.27 -23.34 -3.98
CA THR A 106 13.26 -24.09 -5.23
C THR A 106 13.48 -23.11 -6.39
N LYS A 107 14.49 -23.42 -7.20
CA LYS A 107 14.84 -22.61 -8.36
C LYS A 107 13.82 -22.79 -9.47
N TYR A 108 13.58 -21.72 -10.20
CA TYR A 108 12.84 -21.76 -11.47
C TYR A 108 13.30 -20.65 -12.40
N TYR A 109 12.90 -20.76 -13.65
CA TYR A 109 12.92 -19.67 -14.63
C TYR A 109 11.65 -19.71 -15.48
N ILE A 110 11.34 -18.62 -16.16
CA ILE A 110 10.19 -18.54 -17.07
C ILE A 110 10.61 -19.09 -18.44
N GLU A 111 9.74 -19.86 -19.09
CA GLU A 111 9.98 -20.32 -20.46
C GLU A 111 10.29 -19.14 -21.40
N GLY A 112 11.45 -19.21 -22.07
CA GLY A 112 11.97 -18.15 -22.93
C GLY A 112 12.77 -17.06 -22.21
N ASP A 113 12.92 -17.14 -20.89
CA ASP A 113 13.84 -16.33 -20.07
C ASP A 113 15.05 -17.18 -19.64
N THR A 114 16.17 -16.52 -19.32
CA THR A 114 17.39 -17.14 -18.79
C THR A 114 17.64 -16.80 -17.32
N ILE A 115 16.83 -15.91 -16.74
CA ILE A 115 16.98 -15.47 -15.35
C ILE A 115 16.40 -16.54 -14.42
N GLU A 116 17.29 -17.26 -13.72
CA GLU A 116 16.93 -18.11 -12.60
C GLU A 116 16.56 -17.27 -11.36
N SER A 117 15.50 -17.67 -10.66
CA SER A 117 15.11 -17.09 -9.38
C SER A 117 14.55 -18.17 -8.44
N THR A 118 14.11 -17.73 -7.26
CA THR A 118 13.35 -18.52 -6.28
C THR A 118 12.21 -17.65 -5.75
N VAL A 119 11.16 -18.26 -5.19
CA VAL A 119 10.08 -17.47 -4.58
C VAL A 119 10.62 -16.61 -3.43
N ALA A 120 11.59 -17.12 -2.66
CA ALA A 120 12.24 -16.34 -1.62
C ALA A 120 12.92 -15.07 -2.18
N LYS A 121 13.70 -15.21 -3.26
CA LYS A 121 14.38 -14.07 -3.88
C LYS A 121 13.38 -13.08 -4.47
N ASP A 122 12.41 -13.56 -5.26
CA ASP A 122 11.42 -12.69 -5.89
C ASP A 122 10.59 -11.91 -4.83
N VAL A 123 10.21 -12.55 -3.72
CA VAL A 123 9.56 -11.87 -2.59
C VAL A 123 10.49 -10.80 -1.99
N SER A 124 11.78 -11.10 -1.78
CA SER A 124 12.74 -10.11 -1.26
C SER A 124 12.90 -8.89 -2.19
N ASP A 125 13.07 -9.11 -3.49
CA ASP A 125 13.24 -8.04 -4.47
C ASP A 125 11.96 -7.16 -4.59
N ILE A 126 10.77 -7.77 -4.51
CA ILE A 126 9.48 -7.06 -4.52
C ILE A 126 9.37 -6.04 -3.37
N PHE A 127 9.82 -6.39 -2.17
CA PHE A 127 9.69 -5.51 -1.00
C PHE A 127 10.88 -4.56 -0.82
N ALA A 128 12.08 -4.94 -1.26
CA ALA A 128 13.28 -4.11 -1.16
C ALA A 128 13.27 -2.99 -2.20
N ILE A 129 13.09 -3.33 -3.48
CA ILE A 129 13.25 -2.38 -4.60
C ILE A 129 12.03 -2.31 -5.52
N SER A 130 10.93 -2.96 -5.15
CA SER A 130 9.72 -3.00 -5.98
C SER A 130 10.01 -3.57 -7.37
N ASP A 131 10.72 -4.68 -7.47
CA ASP A 131 11.07 -5.28 -8.76
C ASP A 131 9.82 -5.75 -9.55
N ASN A 132 9.70 -5.32 -10.81
CA ASN A 132 8.57 -5.68 -11.69
C ASN A 132 8.70 -7.10 -12.24
N LEU A 133 9.92 -7.54 -12.58
CA LEU A 133 10.16 -8.85 -13.16
C LEU A 133 9.88 -9.94 -12.13
N ALA A 134 10.35 -9.76 -10.89
CA ALA A 134 10.06 -10.65 -9.76
C ALA A 134 8.55 -10.81 -9.55
N ASN A 135 7.79 -9.72 -9.51
CA ASN A 135 6.34 -9.79 -9.43
C ASN A 135 5.73 -10.54 -10.63
N ASN A 136 6.17 -10.23 -11.85
CA ASN A 136 5.59 -10.84 -13.04
C ASN A 136 5.87 -12.35 -13.08
N ARG A 137 7.03 -12.84 -12.62
CA ARG A 137 7.27 -14.29 -12.45
C ARG A 137 6.28 -14.94 -11.49
N LEU A 138 5.96 -14.28 -10.36
CA LEU A 138 4.94 -14.77 -9.43
C LEU A 138 3.52 -14.73 -10.05
N VAL A 139 3.23 -13.73 -10.88
CA VAL A 139 2.00 -13.71 -11.70
C VAL A 139 1.95 -14.87 -12.67
N GLU A 140 3.06 -15.20 -13.36
CA GLU A 140 3.11 -16.36 -14.26
C GLU A 140 2.84 -17.67 -13.52
N PHE A 141 3.31 -17.76 -12.27
CA PHE A 141 3.04 -18.90 -11.41
C PHE A 141 1.56 -18.99 -10.99
N LEU A 142 0.87 -17.86 -10.78
CA LEU A 142 -0.48 -17.81 -10.21
C LEU A 142 -1.60 -17.71 -11.25
N GLY A 143 -1.50 -16.76 -12.16
CA GLY A 143 -2.59 -16.24 -12.99
C GLY A 143 -3.48 -15.21 -12.26
N PHE A 144 -3.99 -14.22 -13.00
CA PHE A 144 -4.81 -13.13 -12.46
C PHE A 144 -6.16 -13.62 -11.90
N GLU A 145 -6.81 -14.58 -12.55
CA GLU A 145 -8.09 -15.12 -12.07
C GLU A 145 -7.91 -15.79 -10.70
N ALA A 146 -6.85 -16.59 -10.54
CA ALA A 146 -6.55 -17.23 -9.27
C ALA A 146 -6.25 -16.19 -8.18
N ILE A 147 -5.50 -15.13 -8.50
CA ILE A 147 -5.24 -14.04 -7.55
C ILE A 147 -6.55 -13.41 -7.07
N ASN A 148 -7.36 -12.90 -8.00
CA ASN A 148 -8.60 -12.19 -7.66
C ASN A 148 -9.60 -13.06 -6.89
N GLN A 149 -9.77 -14.33 -7.31
CA GLN A 149 -10.69 -15.24 -6.64
C GLN A 149 -10.25 -15.61 -5.22
N ASN A 150 -8.95 -15.86 -5.00
CA ASN A 150 -8.45 -16.23 -3.68
C ASN A 150 -8.59 -15.06 -2.68
N LEU A 151 -8.30 -13.83 -3.10
CA LEU A 151 -8.50 -12.64 -2.26
C LEU A 151 -9.96 -12.46 -1.88
N LYS A 152 -10.87 -12.55 -2.86
CA LYS A 152 -12.31 -12.44 -2.61
C LYS A 152 -12.81 -13.51 -1.65
N LYS A 153 -12.36 -14.76 -1.79
CA LYS A 153 -12.73 -15.87 -0.88
C LYS A 153 -12.29 -15.61 0.56
N LYS A 154 -11.19 -14.88 0.77
CA LYS A 154 -10.65 -14.52 2.08
C LYS A 154 -11.20 -13.21 2.64
N GLY A 155 -12.25 -12.65 2.03
CA GLY A 155 -12.86 -11.39 2.45
C GLY A 155 -12.07 -10.14 2.06
N ILE A 156 -11.06 -10.25 1.19
CA ILE A 156 -10.28 -9.11 0.68
C ILE A 156 -10.93 -8.67 -0.62
N SER A 157 -11.80 -7.67 -0.51
CA SER A 157 -12.62 -7.14 -1.59
C SER A 157 -13.02 -5.70 -1.26
N PRO A 158 -13.16 -4.82 -2.27
CA PRO A 158 -13.02 -5.10 -3.70
C PRO A 158 -11.55 -5.05 -4.18
N ILE A 159 -11.23 -5.81 -5.22
CA ILE A 159 -9.89 -5.82 -5.84
C ILE A 159 -9.96 -6.38 -7.28
N ARG A 160 -9.09 -5.88 -8.16
CA ARG A 160 -8.79 -6.42 -9.49
C ARG A 160 -7.29 -6.30 -9.81
N LEU A 161 -6.65 -7.43 -10.06
CA LEU A 161 -5.40 -7.49 -10.81
C LEU A 161 -5.71 -8.01 -12.22
N SER A 162 -5.31 -7.28 -13.25
CA SER A 162 -5.65 -7.57 -14.65
C SER A 162 -4.46 -7.52 -15.62
N HIS A 163 -3.31 -6.97 -15.22
CA HIS A 163 -2.17 -6.81 -16.12
C HIS A 163 -0.82 -6.91 -15.40
N ARG A 164 0.22 -7.18 -16.19
CA ARG A 164 1.63 -7.22 -15.76
C ARG A 164 2.16 -5.82 -15.49
N LEU A 165 3.26 -5.73 -14.76
CA LEU A 165 3.88 -4.45 -14.40
C LEU A 165 5.15 -4.18 -15.22
N GLY A 166 5.39 -2.91 -15.53
CA GLY A 166 6.58 -2.45 -16.25
C GLY A 166 6.50 -2.54 -17.78
N TYR A 167 5.50 -3.23 -18.34
CA TYR A 167 5.23 -3.26 -19.78
C TYR A 167 3.77 -3.64 -20.05
N HIS A 168 3.30 -3.28 -21.25
CA HIS A 168 1.99 -3.66 -21.75
C HIS A 168 2.06 -4.97 -22.56
N SER A 169 1.06 -5.84 -22.40
CA SER A 169 0.94 -7.10 -23.14
C SER A 169 -0.52 -7.55 -23.17
N ASP A 170 -1.07 -7.68 -24.37
CA ASP A 170 -2.42 -8.23 -24.58
C ASP A 170 -2.49 -9.75 -24.41
N ASP A 171 -1.34 -10.45 -24.34
CA ASP A 171 -1.35 -11.89 -24.11
C ASP A 171 -1.81 -12.21 -22.67
N LEU A 172 -3.03 -12.73 -22.59
CA LEU A 172 -3.67 -13.16 -21.35
C LEU A 172 -3.16 -14.51 -20.86
N ARG A 173 -2.31 -15.21 -21.62
CA ARG A 173 -1.73 -16.48 -21.18
C ARG A 173 -0.61 -16.23 -20.18
N THR A 174 -0.55 -17.07 -19.14
CA THR A 174 0.67 -17.16 -18.34
C THR A 174 1.75 -17.94 -19.08
N LYS A 175 3.00 -17.55 -18.89
CA LYS A 175 4.15 -18.30 -19.39
C LYS A 175 4.45 -19.47 -18.44
N PRO A 176 4.76 -20.67 -18.95
CA PRO A 176 5.22 -21.78 -18.12
C PRO A 176 6.45 -21.42 -17.29
N LEU A 177 6.51 -21.93 -16.07
CA LEU A 177 7.72 -21.96 -15.25
C LEU A 177 8.41 -23.30 -15.47
N ILE A 178 9.72 -23.26 -15.70
CA ILE A 178 10.59 -24.44 -15.62
C ILE A 178 11.17 -24.49 -14.21
N ILE A 179 10.84 -25.54 -13.47
CA ILE A 179 11.13 -25.68 -12.04
C ILE A 179 12.15 -26.77 -11.82
N TYR A 180 13.23 -26.49 -11.09
CA TYR A 180 14.23 -27.50 -10.75
C TYR A 180 13.72 -28.38 -9.60
N LEU A 181 13.30 -29.60 -9.89
CA LEU A 181 12.84 -30.57 -8.87
C LEU A 181 14.02 -31.22 -8.14
N ASN A 182 15.16 -31.33 -8.81
CA ASN A 182 16.47 -31.68 -8.27
C ASN A 182 17.56 -31.25 -9.28
N ASP A 183 18.83 -31.58 -9.01
CA ASP A 183 19.99 -31.18 -9.82
C ASP A 183 19.96 -31.72 -11.27
N SER A 184 19.09 -32.67 -11.59
CA SER A 184 19.03 -33.29 -12.92
C SER A 184 17.62 -33.37 -13.52
N THR A 185 16.59 -32.90 -12.79
CA THR A 185 15.18 -33.05 -13.19
C THR A 185 14.48 -31.70 -13.12
N THR A 186 13.84 -31.32 -14.21
CA THR A 186 12.96 -30.16 -14.24
C THR A 186 11.50 -30.58 -14.40
N GLY A 187 10.61 -29.83 -13.76
CA GLY A 187 9.18 -29.83 -14.00
C GLY A 187 8.78 -28.59 -14.80
N ILE A 188 7.59 -28.63 -15.38
CA ILE A 188 7.01 -27.49 -16.12
C ILE A 188 5.59 -27.22 -15.65
N THR A 189 5.27 -25.95 -15.37
CA THR A 189 3.88 -25.56 -15.08
C THR A 189 3.07 -25.45 -16.37
N LYS A 190 1.76 -25.64 -16.28
CA LYS A 190 0.87 -25.42 -17.43
C LYS A 190 0.59 -23.93 -17.59
N SER A 191 0.60 -23.46 -18.83
CA SER A 191 0.07 -22.13 -19.17
C SER A 191 -1.42 -22.05 -18.82
N LEU A 192 -1.83 -20.93 -18.23
CA LEU A 192 -3.20 -20.62 -17.87
C LEU A 192 -3.71 -19.47 -18.74
N LEU A 193 -4.91 -19.60 -19.30
CA LEU A 193 -5.55 -18.50 -20.01
C LEU A 193 -6.37 -17.65 -19.04
N ASN A 194 -5.95 -16.41 -18.80
CA ASN A 194 -6.72 -15.45 -18.02
C ASN A 194 -7.92 -14.93 -18.83
N LYS A 195 -8.96 -14.49 -18.12
CA LYS A 195 -10.11 -13.83 -18.74
C LYS A 195 -9.74 -12.41 -19.13
N THR A 196 -10.33 -11.92 -20.22
CA THR A 196 -10.32 -10.50 -20.54
C THR A 196 -10.96 -9.72 -19.39
N PRO A 197 -10.28 -8.71 -18.83
CA PRO A 197 -10.87 -7.90 -17.77
C PRO A 197 -12.09 -7.14 -18.32
N LYS A 198 -13.18 -7.12 -17.55
CA LYS A 198 -14.30 -6.21 -17.80
C LYS A 198 -13.90 -4.81 -17.35
N LYS A 199 -14.34 -3.76 -18.06
CA LYS A 199 -14.17 -2.36 -17.62
C LYS A 199 -14.67 -2.18 -16.19
N LEU A 200 -13.93 -1.42 -15.39
CA LEU A 200 -14.38 -0.97 -14.07
C LEU A 200 -15.37 0.19 -14.24
N GLU A 201 -16.37 0.19 -13.38
CA GLU A 201 -17.34 1.28 -13.24
C GLU A 201 -17.14 1.87 -11.84
N LEU A 202 -16.28 2.90 -11.76
CA LEU A 202 -15.90 3.58 -10.51
C LEU A 202 -15.95 5.10 -10.75
N LEU A 203 -16.06 5.87 -9.68
CA LEU A 203 -15.98 7.32 -9.72
C LEU A 203 -14.53 7.74 -9.98
N GLU A 204 -14.34 8.85 -10.70
CA GLU A 204 -13.01 9.39 -11.03
C GLU A 204 -12.11 8.36 -11.74
N ILE A 205 -12.68 7.47 -12.55
CA ILE A 205 -11.94 6.44 -13.30
C ILE A 205 -11.23 7.00 -14.54
N GLU A 206 -11.77 8.07 -15.11
CA GLU A 206 -11.13 8.89 -16.13
C GLU A 206 -10.57 10.13 -15.41
N LYS A 207 -9.30 10.50 -15.65
CA LYS A 207 -8.65 11.58 -14.92
C LYS A 207 -7.81 12.47 -15.84
N GLY A 208 -7.62 13.72 -15.40
CA GLY A 208 -6.74 14.67 -16.06
C GLY A 208 -7.39 15.36 -17.24
N ILE A 209 -6.59 16.19 -17.89
CA ILE A 209 -6.98 16.97 -19.07
C ILE A 209 -6.24 16.51 -20.33
N GLY A 210 -5.27 15.61 -20.19
CA GLY A 210 -4.54 15.04 -21.30
C GLY A 210 -3.60 13.93 -20.86
N PHE A 211 -3.03 13.23 -21.84
CA PHE A 211 -1.98 12.25 -21.62
C PHE A 211 -1.13 12.02 -22.87
N TYR A 212 0.07 11.51 -22.67
CA TYR A 212 0.93 11.07 -23.76
C TYR A 212 0.68 9.60 -24.13
N GLU A 213 0.59 9.34 -25.44
CA GLU A 213 0.62 8.01 -26.06
C GLU A 213 1.49 8.10 -27.31
N ASP A 214 2.49 7.21 -27.43
CA ASP A 214 3.46 7.19 -28.55
C ASP A 214 4.09 8.58 -28.87
N ASP A 215 4.49 9.30 -27.82
CA ASP A 215 5.06 10.68 -27.85
C ASP A 215 4.10 11.78 -28.35
N GLU A 216 2.83 11.47 -28.57
CA GLU A 216 1.79 12.44 -28.93
C GLU A 216 0.92 12.81 -27.72
N LEU A 217 0.65 14.10 -27.55
CA LEU A 217 -0.28 14.59 -26.53
C LEU A 217 -1.71 14.43 -27.02
N ILE A 218 -2.49 13.65 -26.29
CA ILE A 218 -3.93 13.48 -26.46
C ILE A 218 -4.63 14.39 -25.43
N GLU A 219 -5.44 15.34 -25.90
CA GLU A 219 -6.18 16.31 -25.07
C GLU A 219 -7.52 15.74 -24.56
N ASP A 220 -7.51 14.52 -24.01
CA ASP A 220 -8.65 13.86 -23.39
C ASP A 220 -8.25 13.29 -22.01
N PRO A 221 -9.20 13.07 -21.08
CA PRO A 221 -8.91 12.37 -19.84
C PRO A 221 -8.36 10.94 -20.06
N PHE A 222 -7.42 10.50 -19.23
CA PHE A 222 -6.84 9.17 -19.32
C PHE A 222 -7.79 8.11 -18.71
N ASP A 223 -8.17 7.09 -19.50
CA ASP A 223 -9.09 6.02 -19.10
C ASP A 223 -8.36 4.91 -18.30
N PHE A 224 -8.62 4.82 -16.99
CA PHE A 224 -8.10 3.75 -16.14
C PHE A 224 -9.01 2.50 -16.04
N SER A 225 -10.13 2.45 -16.75
CA SER A 225 -11.16 1.40 -16.60
C SER A 225 -10.66 -0.03 -16.88
N GLN A 226 -9.51 -0.21 -17.51
CA GLN A 226 -8.87 -1.52 -17.77
C GLN A 226 -7.69 -1.86 -16.82
N LYS A 227 -7.25 -0.91 -15.99
CA LYS A 227 -6.05 -1.00 -15.13
C LYS A 227 -6.29 -1.76 -13.81
N ASN A 228 -5.25 -2.12 -13.07
CA ASN A 228 -5.43 -2.72 -11.75
C ASN A 228 -6.26 -1.81 -10.80
N TYR A 229 -6.99 -2.40 -9.87
CA TYR A 229 -7.77 -1.69 -8.84
C TYR A 229 -7.58 -2.38 -7.49
N TYR A 230 -7.13 -1.63 -6.50
CA TYR A 230 -6.84 -2.14 -5.17
C TYR A 230 -6.96 -0.99 -4.16
N PRO A 231 -8.18 -0.69 -3.69
CA PRO A 231 -8.41 0.45 -2.81
C PRO A 231 -7.73 0.24 -1.45
N ILE A 232 -7.47 1.34 -0.74
CA ILE A 232 -6.71 1.29 0.51
C ILE A 232 -7.39 0.44 1.58
N SER A 233 -8.72 0.30 1.57
CA SER A 233 -9.46 -0.58 2.49
C SER A 233 -9.04 -2.05 2.32
N SER A 234 -8.99 -2.54 1.09
CA SER A 234 -8.54 -3.88 0.72
C SER A 234 -7.04 -4.05 1.01
N GLN A 235 -6.22 -3.04 0.72
CA GLN A 235 -4.79 -3.05 1.05
C GLN A 235 -4.55 -3.24 2.55
N HIS A 236 -5.23 -2.43 3.35
CA HIS A 236 -5.13 -2.42 4.80
C HIS A 236 -5.65 -3.73 5.41
N ASN A 237 -6.75 -4.27 4.87
CA ASN A 237 -7.32 -5.55 5.30
C ASN A 237 -6.45 -6.76 4.98
N LEU A 238 -5.75 -6.74 3.84
CA LEU A 238 -4.76 -7.76 3.50
C LEU A 238 -3.58 -7.69 4.48
N LEU A 239 -3.07 -6.49 4.75
CA LEU A 239 -1.98 -6.27 5.69
C LEU A 239 -2.31 -6.79 7.09
N LYS A 240 -3.51 -6.49 7.62
CA LYS A 240 -3.98 -7.01 8.92
C LYS A 240 -3.94 -8.54 8.95
N ARG A 241 -4.46 -9.22 7.91
CA ARG A 241 -4.47 -10.70 7.83
C ARG A 241 -3.06 -11.30 7.78
N VAL A 242 -2.11 -10.64 7.12
CA VAL A 242 -0.72 -11.09 7.05
C VAL A 242 0.00 -10.92 8.40
N VAL A 243 -0.13 -9.75 9.03
CA VAL A 243 0.59 -9.39 10.26
C VAL A 243 -0.05 -10.00 11.51
N PHE A 244 -1.38 -10.15 11.51
CA PHE A 244 -2.19 -10.61 12.64
C PHE A 244 -3.17 -11.72 12.22
N PRO A 245 -2.70 -12.87 11.70
CA PRO A 245 -3.59 -13.92 11.18
C PRO A 245 -4.55 -14.46 12.24
N GLU A 246 -4.12 -14.51 13.51
CA GLU A 246 -4.94 -15.02 14.62
C GLU A 246 -6.17 -14.15 14.95
N ASN A 247 -6.21 -12.92 14.43
CA ASN A 247 -7.37 -12.02 14.57
C ASN A 247 -8.51 -12.30 13.58
N PHE A 248 -8.33 -13.27 12.68
CA PHE A 248 -9.29 -13.60 11.63
C PHE A 248 -9.70 -15.06 11.70
N ASP A 249 -10.85 -15.39 11.13
CA ASP A 249 -11.29 -16.78 11.04
C ASP A 249 -10.38 -17.59 10.10
N SER A 250 -10.26 -18.90 10.30
CA SER A 250 -9.38 -19.75 9.50
C SER A 250 -9.66 -19.68 7.99
N SER A 251 -10.91 -19.43 7.59
CA SER A 251 -11.32 -19.26 6.19
C SER A 251 -10.82 -17.96 5.56
N GLU A 252 -10.50 -16.95 6.36
CA GLU A 252 -10.00 -15.64 5.93
C GLU A 252 -8.47 -15.56 5.93
N ARG A 253 -7.80 -16.51 6.58
CA ARG A 253 -6.33 -16.56 6.68
C ARG A 253 -5.71 -17.03 5.36
N PHE A 254 -4.49 -16.59 5.10
CA PHE A 254 -3.64 -17.18 4.06
C PHE A 254 -3.00 -18.45 4.60
N ASP A 255 -3.06 -19.54 3.84
CA ASP A 255 -2.43 -20.81 4.19
C ASP A 255 -0.93 -20.80 3.85
N ILE A 256 -0.18 -19.98 4.58
CA ILE A 256 1.28 -19.91 4.52
C ILE A 256 1.89 -20.49 5.79
N ASN A 257 2.89 -21.35 5.64
CA ASN A 257 3.55 -21.97 6.79
C ASN A 257 4.48 -20.98 7.53
N THR A 258 5.01 -21.40 8.67
CA THR A 258 5.84 -20.55 9.54
C THR A 258 7.11 -20.03 8.84
N GLU A 259 7.78 -20.85 8.02
CA GLU A 259 8.98 -20.42 7.27
C GLU A 259 8.63 -19.34 6.25
N GLN A 260 7.59 -19.59 5.45
CA GLN A 260 7.10 -18.68 4.42
C GLN A 260 6.66 -17.34 5.03
N ARG A 261 5.88 -17.37 6.12
CA ARG A 261 5.45 -16.16 6.82
C ARG A 261 6.61 -15.38 7.43
N THR A 262 7.59 -16.08 8.00
CA THR A 262 8.80 -15.46 8.54
C THR A 262 9.60 -14.77 7.43
N HIS A 263 9.78 -15.43 6.29
CA HIS A 263 10.44 -14.86 5.12
C HIS A 263 9.72 -13.64 4.57
N LEU A 264 8.39 -13.72 4.42
CA LEU A 264 7.56 -12.60 3.97
C LEU A 264 7.69 -11.39 4.89
N LEU A 265 7.46 -11.56 6.20
CA LEU A 265 7.54 -10.46 7.15
C LEU A 265 8.95 -9.87 7.20
N LYS A 266 9.99 -10.70 7.14
CA LYS A 266 11.38 -10.24 7.03
C LYS A 266 11.57 -9.40 5.78
N ALA A 267 11.13 -9.88 4.61
CA ALA A 267 11.24 -9.15 3.35
C ALA A 267 10.54 -7.79 3.41
N MET A 268 9.33 -7.72 3.98
CA MET A 268 8.54 -6.48 4.08
C MET A 268 9.29 -5.35 4.81
N HIS A 269 10.02 -5.66 5.89
CA HIS A 269 10.70 -4.64 6.70
C HIS A 269 12.20 -4.50 6.41
N THR A 270 12.80 -5.41 5.64
CA THR A 270 14.23 -5.36 5.34
C THR A 270 14.52 -4.25 4.33
N VAL A 271 15.48 -3.39 4.64
CA VAL A 271 15.92 -2.28 3.78
C VAL A 271 16.86 -2.77 2.66
N PRO A 272 16.95 -2.07 1.51
CA PRO A 272 17.64 -2.59 0.32
C PRO A 272 19.11 -2.98 0.56
N GLN A 273 19.86 -2.18 1.32
CA GLN A 273 21.27 -2.47 1.63
C GLN A 273 21.48 -3.83 2.33
N LYS A 274 20.53 -4.27 3.15
CA LYS A 274 20.62 -5.54 3.90
C LYS A 274 20.36 -6.76 3.01
N VAL A 275 19.85 -6.57 1.80
CA VAL A 275 19.69 -7.63 0.78
C VAL A 275 20.68 -7.50 -0.38
N GLY A 276 21.68 -6.61 -0.26
CA GLY A 276 22.81 -6.51 -1.19
C GLY A 276 22.66 -5.47 -2.30
N TYR A 277 21.69 -4.56 -2.23
CA TYR A 277 21.62 -3.43 -3.14
C TYR A 277 22.56 -2.29 -2.73
N ASP A 278 23.05 -1.54 -3.71
CA ASP A 278 23.90 -0.37 -3.48
C ASP A 278 23.12 0.74 -2.73
N PRO A 279 23.55 1.14 -1.51
CA PRO A 279 22.85 2.15 -0.71
C PRO A 279 22.89 3.56 -1.32
N ALA A 280 23.80 3.85 -2.25
CA ALA A 280 23.80 5.16 -2.92
C ALA A 280 22.59 5.31 -3.86
N THR A 281 22.20 4.21 -4.51
CA THR A 281 21.03 4.13 -5.39
C THR A 281 19.77 3.80 -4.59
N TYR A 282 19.84 2.80 -3.71
CA TYR A 282 18.72 2.25 -2.94
C TYR A 282 18.93 2.44 -1.44
N TYR A 283 18.68 3.66 -0.96
CA TYR A 283 18.73 4.02 0.45
C TYR A 283 17.55 3.40 1.23
N ASP A 284 17.61 3.39 2.56
CA ASP A 284 16.62 2.71 3.40
C ASP A 284 15.17 3.17 3.17
N GLY A 285 14.99 4.48 2.96
CA GLY A 285 13.71 5.13 2.65
C GLY A 285 13.13 4.81 1.28
N TYR A 286 13.89 4.19 0.35
CA TYR A 286 13.53 4.04 -1.06
C TYR A 286 12.15 3.39 -1.29
N CYS A 287 11.78 2.40 -0.47
CA CYS A 287 10.46 1.75 -0.49
C CYS A 287 9.76 1.82 0.88
N LYS A 288 10.02 2.89 1.64
CA LYS A 288 9.55 3.11 3.01
C LYS A 288 9.09 4.57 3.16
N PHE A 289 7.96 4.90 2.56
CA PHE A 289 7.54 6.31 2.42
C PHE A 289 7.15 6.93 3.75
N PHE A 290 6.38 6.23 4.58
CA PHE A 290 6.07 6.72 5.93
C PHE A 290 7.33 6.89 6.77
N MET A 291 7.40 8.02 7.48
CA MET A 291 8.48 8.44 8.38
C MET A 291 9.87 8.70 7.78
N TYR A 292 10.25 8.03 6.69
CA TYR A 292 11.63 8.06 6.17
C TYR A 292 11.74 8.22 4.65
N GLY A 293 10.62 8.31 3.91
CA GLY A 293 10.67 8.43 2.45
C GLY A 293 11.36 9.68 1.95
N ASP A 294 11.28 10.78 2.72
CA ASP A 294 11.86 12.08 2.38
C ASP A 294 13.30 12.27 2.89
N THR A 295 14.00 11.18 3.22
CA THR A 295 15.39 11.24 3.69
C THR A 295 16.22 10.04 3.24
N LYS A 296 17.53 10.26 3.08
CA LYS A 296 18.52 9.19 2.82
C LYS A 296 19.21 8.69 4.10
N LYS A 297 18.74 9.10 5.27
CA LYS A 297 19.26 8.60 6.55
C LYS A 297 18.85 7.15 6.74
N ASP A 298 19.72 6.37 7.36
CA ASP A 298 19.42 5.00 7.77
C ASP A 298 18.23 4.98 8.72
N ILE A 299 17.36 3.98 8.54
CA ILE A 299 16.24 3.74 9.46
C ILE A 299 16.80 3.10 10.72
N PRO A 300 16.52 3.62 11.93
CA PRO A 300 16.99 3.00 13.17
C PRO A 300 16.53 1.54 13.29
N GLU A 301 17.43 0.64 13.73
CA GLU A 301 17.16 -0.82 13.77
C GLU A 301 15.96 -1.21 14.66
N HIS A 302 15.58 -0.38 15.64
CA HIS A 302 14.39 -0.59 16.46
C HIS A 302 13.07 -0.23 15.75
N ILE A 303 13.13 0.52 14.64
CA ILE A 303 11.97 0.85 13.82
C ILE A 303 11.84 -0.16 12.68
N LYS A 304 10.73 -0.87 12.65
CA LYS A 304 10.39 -1.83 11.60
C LYS A 304 9.14 -1.37 10.89
N ILE A 305 9.27 -1.14 9.58
CA ILE A 305 8.18 -0.71 8.71
C ILE A 305 7.88 -1.87 7.76
N TYR A 306 6.84 -2.64 8.06
CA TYR A 306 6.37 -3.75 7.24
C TYR A 306 5.37 -3.20 6.23
N ASN A 307 5.82 -2.87 5.03
CA ASN A 307 4.96 -2.16 4.07
C ASN A 307 5.06 -2.69 2.63
N LYS A 308 4.17 -2.16 1.79
CA LYS A 308 4.39 -2.11 0.35
C LYS A 308 3.96 -0.74 -0.17
N VAL A 309 4.89 -0.07 -0.84
CA VAL A 309 4.62 1.18 -1.56
C VAL A 309 4.23 0.93 -3.02
N GLY A 310 3.57 1.90 -3.63
CA GLY A 310 3.43 2.02 -5.07
C GLY A 310 3.39 3.48 -5.50
N PHE A 311 3.98 3.77 -6.65
CA PHE A 311 3.79 5.05 -7.33
C PHE A 311 3.75 4.84 -8.84
N ALA A 312 2.88 5.56 -9.52
CA ALA A 312 2.77 5.68 -10.98
C ALA A 312 1.58 6.59 -11.30
N TYR A 313 1.58 7.23 -12.47
CA TYR A 313 0.47 8.09 -12.91
C TYR A 313 0.10 9.16 -11.87
N GLY A 314 1.11 9.82 -11.28
CA GLY A 314 0.95 10.80 -10.21
C GLY A 314 0.48 10.23 -8.87
N THR A 315 0.00 8.99 -8.81
CA THR A 315 -0.53 8.42 -7.57
C THR A 315 0.60 7.80 -6.76
N LEU A 316 0.70 8.12 -5.46
CA LEU A 316 1.54 7.41 -4.49
C LEU A 316 0.66 6.75 -3.43
N THR A 317 1.03 5.55 -3.01
CA THR A 317 0.39 4.82 -1.92
C THR A 317 1.44 4.14 -1.06
N ASP A 318 1.28 4.19 0.26
CA ASP A 318 2.01 3.34 1.20
C ASP A 318 1.00 2.64 2.13
N CYS A 319 1.19 1.34 2.35
CA CYS A 319 0.38 0.48 3.21
C CYS A 319 1.31 -0.24 4.18
N ALA A 320 1.31 0.17 5.44
CA ALA A 320 2.35 -0.19 6.40
C ALA A 320 1.79 -0.60 7.76
N TYR A 321 2.45 -1.61 8.35
CA TYR A 321 2.43 -1.86 9.78
C TYR A 321 3.77 -1.39 10.33
N ILE A 322 3.75 -0.43 11.24
CA ILE A 322 4.93 0.24 11.77
C ILE A 322 5.09 -0.18 13.23
N LYS A 323 6.30 -0.57 13.60
CA LYS A 323 6.64 -1.00 14.96
C LYS A 323 7.94 -0.37 15.43
N ASP A 324 7.90 0.24 16.62
CA ASP A 324 9.07 0.65 17.38
C ASP A 324 9.27 -0.33 18.54
N THR A 325 10.35 -1.12 18.47
CA THR A 325 10.64 -2.13 19.49
C THR A 325 11.22 -1.57 20.77
N GLU A 326 11.82 -0.38 20.75
CA GLU A 326 12.36 0.28 21.95
C GLU A 326 11.24 0.89 22.78
N LYS A 327 10.28 1.55 22.13
CA LYS A 327 9.13 2.18 22.81
C LYS A 327 7.89 1.31 22.92
N SER A 328 7.92 0.08 22.38
CA SER A 328 6.78 -0.83 22.33
C SER A 328 5.52 -0.18 21.72
N ILE A 329 5.73 0.55 20.62
CA ILE A 329 4.68 1.19 19.84
C ILE A 329 4.44 0.37 18.57
N ASP A 330 3.19 0.18 18.21
CA ASP A 330 2.82 -0.39 16.93
C ASP A 330 1.45 0.09 16.44
N PHE A 331 1.34 0.33 15.14
CA PHE A 331 0.12 0.78 14.48
C PHE A 331 0.11 0.39 12.99
N LEU A 332 -1.06 0.46 12.34
CA LEU A 332 -1.15 0.36 10.89
C LEU A 332 -1.55 1.70 10.29
N LEU A 333 -0.99 2.01 9.12
CA LEU A 333 -1.31 3.20 8.36
C LEU A 333 -1.29 2.86 6.86
N THR A 334 -2.36 3.23 6.17
CA THR A 334 -2.41 3.21 4.71
C THR A 334 -2.88 4.56 4.21
N ALA A 335 -2.15 5.14 3.26
CA ALA A 335 -2.52 6.41 2.66
C ALA A 335 -2.22 6.40 1.17
N THR A 336 -3.08 7.07 0.40
CA THR A 336 -2.86 7.37 -1.01
C THR A 336 -3.02 8.86 -1.27
N ILE A 337 -2.28 9.36 -2.25
CA ILE A 337 -2.30 10.76 -2.70
C ILE A 337 -2.01 10.82 -4.20
N LEU A 338 -2.69 11.69 -4.94
CA LEU A 338 -2.42 12.03 -6.33
C LEU A 338 -1.59 13.33 -6.37
N ALA A 339 -0.33 13.24 -6.78
CA ALA A 339 0.55 14.37 -7.09
C ALA A 339 0.69 14.48 -8.61
N ASN A 340 -0.28 15.17 -9.23
CA ASN A 340 -0.30 15.42 -10.67
C ASN A 340 -0.92 16.79 -10.97
N LYS A 341 -0.19 17.88 -10.72
CA LYS A 341 -0.77 19.23 -10.72
C LYS A 341 -1.19 19.74 -12.10
N ASP A 342 -0.46 19.40 -13.16
CA ASP A 342 -0.80 19.85 -14.51
C ASP A 342 -1.94 19.02 -15.14
N GLY A 343 -2.26 17.88 -14.52
CA GLY A 343 -3.33 16.98 -14.96
C GLY A 343 -2.97 16.22 -16.24
N ILE A 344 -1.70 16.15 -16.61
CA ILE A 344 -1.22 15.37 -17.75
C ILE A 344 -0.71 14.02 -17.25
N PHE A 345 -1.09 12.93 -17.93
CA PHE A 345 -0.61 11.59 -17.60
C PHE A 345 0.42 11.10 -18.62
N ASN A 346 1.33 10.22 -18.20
CA ASN A 346 2.44 9.68 -19.01
C ASN A 346 3.47 10.71 -19.52
N ASP A 347 3.60 11.88 -18.90
CA ASP A 347 4.64 12.87 -19.20
C ASP A 347 5.85 12.81 -18.26
N ASP A 348 5.78 11.94 -17.25
CA ASP A 348 6.75 11.77 -16.17
C ASP A 348 7.00 13.02 -15.31
N ALA A 349 6.11 14.01 -15.35
CA ALA A 349 6.23 15.30 -14.64
C ALA A 349 5.42 15.35 -13.32
N TYR A 350 5.58 14.34 -12.47
CA TYR A 350 4.83 14.23 -11.21
C TYR A 350 5.57 14.80 -10.00
N GLU A 351 4.87 15.45 -9.07
CA GLU A 351 5.48 16.03 -7.85
C GLU A 351 5.68 15.01 -6.71
N TYR A 352 6.29 13.87 -7.05
CA TYR A 352 6.56 12.80 -6.08
C TYR A 352 7.50 13.25 -4.96
N ASP A 353 8.64 13.86 -5.32
CA ASP A 353 9.68 14.23 -4.37
C ASP A 353 9.39 15.56 -3.66
N GLU A 354 8.61 16.44 -4.28
CA GLU A 354 8.29 17.77 -3.75
C GLU A 354 7.02 17.79 -2.88
N ILE A 355 6.07 16.87 -3.11
CA ILE A 355 4.77 16.86 -2.44
C ILE A 355 4.44 15.49 -1.87
N GLY A 356 4.35 14.48 -2.72
CA GLY A 356 3.78 13.18 -2.36
C GLY A 356 4.54 12.47 -1.24
N ILE A 357 5.83 12.22 -1.46
CA ILE A 357 6.70 11.54 -0.50
C ILE A 357 6.88 12.37 0.79
N PRO A 358 7.13 13.70 0.75
CA PRO A 358 7.18 14.53 1.96
C PRO A 358 5.88 14.50 2.79
N PHE A 359 4.72 14.52 2.15
CA PHE A 359 3.43 14.42 2.83
C PHE A 359 3.28 13.07 3.55
N LEU A 360 3.51 11.96 2.84
CA LEU A 360 3.43 10.62 3.44
C LEU A 360 4.46 10.46 4.58
N ALA A 361 5.70 10.89 4.37
CA ALA A 361 6.74 10.81 5.39
C ALA A 361 6.35 11.59 6.65
N GLN A 362 5.84 12.81 6.49
CA GLN A 362 5.40 13.62 7.63
C GLN A 362 4.15 13.06 8.30
N LEU A 363 3.15 12.59 7.56
CA LEU A 363 1.96 11.94 8.12
C LEU A 363 2.33 10.78 9.03
N GLY A 364 3.26 9.92 8.60
CA GLY A 364 3.78 8.83 9.42
C GLY A 364 4.44 9.32 10.72
N ARG A 365 5.17 10.44 10.67
CA ARG A 365 5.80 11.05 11.86
C ARG A 365 4.76 11.64 12.82
N GLU A 366 3.73 12.32 12.31
CA GLU A 366 2.65 12.88 13.15
C GLU A 366 1.90 11.77 13.91
N ILE A 367 1.55 10.69 13.23
CA ILE A 367 0.88 9.54 13.87
C ILE A 367 1.80 8.87 14.89
N TYR A 368 3.08 8.65 14.53
CA TYR A 368 4.05 8.07 15.47
C TYR A 368 4.22 8.92 16.74
N LEU A 369 4.29 10.25 16.62
CA LEU A 369 4.40 11.14 17.78
C LEU A 369 3.18 11.04 18.70
N GLN A 370 1.97 10.96 18.15
CA GLN A 370 0.77 10.76 18.94
C GLN A 370 0.76 9.39 19.65
N GLU A 371 1.23 8.34 18.99
CA GLU A 371 1.39 7.01 19.62
C GLU A 371 2.41 7.01 20.76
N VAL A 372 3.50 7.79 20.65
CA VAL A 372 4.45 8.01 21.74
C VAL A 372 3.76 8.65 22.94
N ILE A 373 2.97 9.70 22.71
CA ILE A 373 2.22 10.39 23.77
C ILE A 373 1.20 9.45 24.41
N ARG A 374 0.49 8.66 23.60
CA ARG A 374 -0.51 7.68 24.07
C ARG A 374 0.09 6.64 25.00
N LYS A 375 1.30 6.15 24.73
CA LYS A 375 1.98 5.14 25.58
C LYS A 375 2.52 5.70 26.90
N GLN A 376 2.67 7.01 27.02
CA GLN A 376 3.12 7.66 28.24
C GLN A 376 1.98 7.98 29.22
N GLN A 377 0.73 7.90 28.74
CA GLN A 377 -0.50 8.00 29.53
C GLN A 377 -0.92 6.62 30.01
#